data_AF-A0A7Y4VCX0-F1
#
_entry.id   AF-A0A7Y4VCX0-F1
#
_cell.length_a   1.000
_cell.length_b   1.000
_cell.length_c   1.000
_cell.angle_alpha   90.00
_cell.angle_beta   90.00
_cell.angle_gamma   90.00
#
_symmetry.space_group_name_H-M   'P 1'
#
loop_
_entity.id
_entity.type
_entity.pdbx_description
1 polymer ?
#
loop_
_entity_poly.entity_id
_entity_poly.type
_entity_poly.pdbx_seq_one_letter_code
_entity_poly.pdbx_strand_id
1 'polypeptide(L)'
;GRENAAQVRLLAKAGHTARLLSTGENRVVNSHNVIGVIPGNGVSPGADTENIIITCHHDAPFASAVEDASGLSVLLALAKTFAAQQRDGNQLSRDLIFVAASGHFHGGIGNRAFVERHAEGLLKRTVAAFGVEHIAEEAEGDGQGGYRLTGRPEVRALFFDGSNQFARILGEESERCQLDRMICADAYGFGPEPPCDSAPFFTAGIPSACHISGPLYLFDPHDTIDKVRASELVPMTRFFSNTIRRIDALSATELADGMKRPRGLPPAPPPSWFQPPPQTKSSSGFTLIELLVVIAIIAILASMLLPALGKAKQKAQLVNCISNLKQLGFTMTMYTSDNRELFPYSGRGWPQMPFVDLLKLINPYLSTNNRSFFLCPADRGRGFNVEWVLRNSGTGITTNQLLFPSSYYYYFQFYYDDAGNALKLRRVQEVRFPTKKAISPCFASTREFVYDVTLDTPSGGHGTKGMSLLFVDGHSQFARYQDLNNTFGSGSQKIYNLDWTTGGLSGADLAR
;
A
#
# COMPACT_ATOMS: atom_id res chain seq x y z
N GLY A 1 24.16 -5.90 -9.13
CA GLY A 1 23.46 -4.82 -9.87
C GLY A 1 23.36 -3.51 -9.09
N ARG A 2 22.88 -3.55 -7.83
CA ARG A 2 22.83 -2.39 -6.92
C ARG A 2 24.15 -2.03 -6.25
N GLU A 3 24.92 -3.03 -5.83
CA GLU A 3 26.18 -2.85 -5.07
C GLU A 3 27.15 -1.86 -5.74
N ASN A 4 27.28 -1.96 -7.06
CA ASN A 4 28.18 -1.10 -7.85
C ASN A 4 27.46 0.13 -8.45
N ALA A 5 26.15 0.27 -8.29
CA ALA A 5 25.38 1.34 -8.94
C ALA A 5 25.78 2.73 -8.42
N ALA A 6 26.11 2.85 -7.13
CA ALA A 6 26.61 4.08 -6.53
C ALA A 6 27.97 4.48 -7.13
N GLN A 7 28.89 3.52 -7.26
CA GLN A 7 30.22 3.75 -7.86
C GLN A 7 30.11 4.10 -9.35
N VAL A 8 29.29 3.38 -10.11
CA VAL A 8 29.03 3.69 -11.53
C VAL A 8 28.42 5.09 -11.67
N ARG A 9 27.50 5.48 -10.78
CA ARG A 9 26.91 6.82 -10.77
C ARG A 9 27.93 7.90 -10.41
N LEU A 10 28.86 7.63 -9.48
CA LEU A 10 29.94 8.55 -9.14
C LEU A 10 30.91 8.73 -10.31
N LEU A 11 31.30 7.64 -10.98
CA LEU A 11 32.16 7.68 -12.18
C LEU A 11 31.51 8.50 -13.30
N ALA A 12 30.22 8.27 -13.56
CA ALA A 12 29.46 9.03 -14.55
C ALA A 12 29.40 10.54 -14.21
N LYS A 13 29.17 10.89 -12.93
CA LYS A 13 29.15 12.29 -12.48
C LYS A 13 30.52 12.97 -12.59
N ALA A 14 31.61 12.21 -12.43
CA ALA A 14 32.98 12.69 -12.59
C ALA A 14 33.41 12.81 -14.07
N GLY A 15 32.50 12.55 -15.03
CA GLY A 15 32.79 12.65 -16.46
C GLY A 15 33.56 11.45 -17.02
N HIS A 16 33.70 10.36 -16.26
CA HIS A 16 34.31 9.14 -16.76
C HIS A 16 33.31 8.35 -17.62
N THR A 17 33.83 7.74 -18.68
CA THR A 17 33.08 6.80 -19.52
C THR A 17 33.33 5.37 -19.05
N ALA A 18 32.27 4.57 -18.96
CA ALA A 18 32.36 3.14 -18.66
C ALA A 18 31.78 2.34 -19.83
N ARG A 19 32.42 1.21 -20.16
CA ARG A 19 31.90 0.24 -21.13
C ARG A 19 31.33 -0.95 -20.37
N LEU A 20 30.02 -1.16 -20.50
CA LEU A 20 29.38 -2.37 -20.00
C LEU A 20 29.43 -3.44 -21.10
N LEU A 21 30.13 -4.53 -20.83
CA LEU A 21 30.12 -5.72 -21.68
C LEU A 21 29.19 -6.75 -21.04
N SER A 22 28.04 -6.98 -21.65
CA SER A 22 27.14 -8.08 -21.28
C SER A 22 27.40 -9.25 -22.22
N THR A 23 27.88 -10.36 -21.67
CA THR A 23 28.06 -11.62 -22.41
C THR A 23 26.99 -12.60 -21.98
N GLY A 24 26.39 -13.33 -22.93
CA GLY A 24 25.42 -14.36 -22.66
C GLY A 24 25.39 -15.39 -23.79
N GLU A 25 24.90 -16.58 -23.48
CA GLU A 25 24.69 -17.67 -24.43
C GLU A 25 23.21 -18.03 -24.44
N ASN A 26 22.66 -18.29 -25.62
CA ASN A 26 21.31 -18.81 -25.77
C ASN A 26 21.39 -20.30 -26.12
N ARG A 27 20.69 -21.12 -25.36
CA ARG A 27 20.55 -22.56 -25.63
C ARG A 27 19.12 -23.01 -25.36
N VAL A 28 18.69 -24.02 -26.08
CA VAL A 28 17.41 -24.69 -25.82
C VAL A 28 17.58 -25.62 -24.63
N VAL A 29 16.69 -25.51 -23.65
CA VAL A 29 16.66 -26.37 -22.46
C VAL A 29 15.30 -27.02 -22.33
N ASN A 30 15.28 -28.29 -21.93
CA ASN A 30 14.04 -28.98 -21.58
C ASN A 30 13.78 -28.75 -20.08
N SER A 31 12.58 -28.32 -19.75
CA SER A 31 12.09 -28.27 -18.37
C SER A 31 10.76 -29.00 -18.26
N HIS A 32 10.29 -29.24 -17.03
CA HIS A 32 9.15 -30.10 -16.76
C HIS A 32 8.26 -29.51 -15.67
N ASN A 33 6.95 -29.57 -15.90
CA ASN A 33 6.00 -29.47 -14.80
C ASN A 33 5.97 -30.80 -14.05
N VAL A 34 5.83 -30.75 -12.72
CA VAL A 34 5.57 -31.92 -11.89
C VAL A 34 4.11 -31.90 -11.47
N ILE A 35 3.37 -32.95 -11.82
CA ILE A 35 1.92 -33.02 -11.62
C ILE A 35 1.60 -34.18 -10.69
N GLY A 36 0.92 -33.88 -9.58
CA GLY A 36 0.35 -34.88 -8.67
C GLY A 36 -1.18 -34.86 -8.74
N VAL A 37 -1.82 -36.02 -8.67
CA VAL A 37 -3.28 -36.13 -8.69
C VAL A 37 -3.73 -36.95 -7.49
N ILE A 38 -4.73 -36.43 -6.76
CA ILE A 38 -5.45 -37.14 -5.70
C ILE A 38 -6.89 -37.33 -6.20
N PRO A 39 -7.29 -38.57 -6.55
CA PRO A 39 -8.64 -38.83 -7.06
C PRO A 39 -9.71 -38.55 -6.00
N GLY A 40 -10.82 -37.93 -6.42
CA GLY A 40 -12.04 -37.83 -5.62
C GLY A 40 -12.89 -39.10 -5.70
N ASN A 41 -13.99 -39.16 -4.92
CA ASN A 41 -15.00 -40.22 -5.06
C ASN A 41 -16.09 -39.93 -6.10
N GLY A 42 -16.08 -38.73 -6.69
CA GLY A 42 -17.09 -38.27 -7.61
C GLY A 42 -18.46 -38.06 -6.97
N VAL A 43 -19.37 -37.47 -7.74
CA VAL A 43 -20.80 -37.41 -7.40
C VAL A 43 -21.51 -38.72 -7.79
N SER A 44 -20.86 -39.56 -8.62
CA SER A 44 -21.31 -40.91 -9.01
C SER A 44 -20.15 -41.77 -9.56
N PRO A 45 -20.09 -43.08 -9.29
CA PRO A 45 -19.06 -43.97 -9.85
C PRO A 45 -19.17 -44.06 -11.38
N GLY A 46 -18.09 -43.73 -12.10
CA GLY A 46 -17.98 -43.89 -13.56
C GLY A 46 -18.33 -42.67 -14.41
N ALA A 47 -18.69 -41.53 -13.81
CA ALA A 47 -18.72 -40.23 -14.50
C ALA A 47 -17.34 -39.55 -14.40
N ASP A 48 -16.94 -38.80 -15.43
CA ASP A 48 -15.73 -37.99 -15.36
C ASP A 48 -15.83 -36.98 -14.20
N THR A 49 -14.93 -37.09 -13.22
CA THR A 49 -14.89 -36.25 -12.03
C THR A 49 -14.51 -34.82 -12.37
N GLU A 50 -15.23 -33.87 -11.78
CA GLU A 50 -14.80 -32.47 -11.71
C GLU A 50 -13.49 -32.37 -10.92
N ASN A 51 -12.70 -31.35 -11.19
CA ASN A 51 -11.39 -31.20 -10.57
C ASN A 51 -11.10 -29.76 -10.09
N ILE A 52 -10.19 -29.66 -9.13
CA ILE A 52 -9.66 -28.42 -8.57
C ILE A 52 -8.14 -28.43 -8.77
N ILE A 53 -7.60 -27.34 -9.31
CA ILE A 53 -6.15 -27.20 -9.56
C ILE A 53 -5.52 -26.35 -8.45
N ILE A 54 -4.36 -26.75 -7.99
CA ILE A 54 -3.47 -25.96 -7.13
C ILE A 54 -2.12 -25.88 -7.83
N THR A 55 -1.60 -24.67 -8.02
CA THR A 55 -0.35 -24.43 -8.74
C THR A 55 0.58 -23.49 -7.98
N CYS A 56 1.87 -23.70 -8.20
CA CYS A 56 2.98 -22.78 -7.92
C CYS A 56 4.07 -23.05 -8.98
N HIS A 57 5.24 -22.41 -8.87
CA HIS A 57 6.40 -22.73 -9.70
C HIS A 57 7.56 -23.29 -8.88
N HIS A 58 8.49 -23.98 -9.55
CA HIS A 58 9.67 -24.58 -8.91
C HIS A 58 11.01 -24.13 -9.52
N ASP A 59 10.98 -23.37 -10.62
CA ASP A 59 12.18 -22.70 -11.14
C ASP A 59 12.46 -21.40 -10.37
N ALA A 60 13.74 -21.01 -10.32
CA ALA A 60 14.18 -19.90 -9.49
C ALA A 60 15.55 -19.37 -9.95
N PRO A 61 15.79 -18.04 -9.92
CA PRO A 61 17.13 -17.48 -9.86
C PRO A 61 17.67 -17.54 -8.42
N PHE A 62 18.99 -17.64 -8.24
CA PHE A 62 19.59 -17.60 -6.90
C PHE A 62 19.04 -18.67 -5.94
N ALA A 63 18.85 -18.33 -4.65
CA ALA A 63 18.29 -19.22 -3.63
C ALA A 63 16.75 -19.22 -3.62
N SER A 64 16.14 -18.04 -3.77
CA SER A 64 14.72 -17.89 -4.10
C SER A 64 13.78 -18.62 -3.14
N ALA A 65 14.04 -18.45 -1.85
CA ALA A 65 13.30 -19.17 -0.82
C ALA A 65 11.83 -18.69 -0.72
N VAL A 66 11.59 -17.40 -0.92
CA VAL A 66 10.25 -16.84 -1.02
C VAL A 66 9.68 -17.04 -2.42
N GLU A 67 10.46 -16.82 -3.48
CA GLU A 67 10.02 -17.01 -4.88
C GLU A 67 10.64 -18.24 -5.58
N ASP A 68 10.00 -19.40 -5.60
CA ASP A 68 8.73 -19.71 -4.95
C ASP A 68 8.78 -21.01 -4.15
N ALA A 69 9.93 -21.28 -3.53
CA ALA A 69 10.08 -22.45 -2.66
C ALA A 69 9.06 -22.41 -1.50
N SER A 70 8.69 -21.22 -1.04
CA SER A 70 7.65 -21.03 -0.02
C SER A 70 6.26 -21.46 -0.51
N GLY A 71 5.84 -21.07 -1.71
CA GLY A 71 4.59 -21.51 -2.34
C GLY A 71 4.58 -23.01 -2.60
N LEU A 72 5.69 -23.54 -3.13
CA LEU A 72 5.89 -24.98 -3.33
C LEU A 72 5.78 -25.77 -2.02
N SER A 73 6.27 -25.23 -0.90
CA SER A 73 6.14 -25.89 0.40
C SER A 73 4.69 -26.01 0.85
N VAL A 74 3.86 -25.00 0.59
CA VAL A 74 2.42 -25.02 0.88
C VAL A 74 1.70 -26.00 -0.05
N LEU A 75 2.03 -25.99 -1.34
CA LEU A 75 1.48 -26.93 -2.34
C LEU A 75 1.73 -28.39 -1.92
N LEU A 76 2.96 -28.72 -1.52
CA LEU A 76 3.32 -30.07 -1.05
C LEU A 76 2.65 -30.41 0.30
N ALA A 77 2.51 -29.45 1.21
CA ALA A 77 1.82 -29.64 2.48
C ALA A 77 0.32 -29.94 2.28
N LEU A 78 -0.33 -29.24 1.34
CA LEU A 78 -1.72 -29.51 0.94
C LEU A 78 -1.85 -30.91 0.35
N ALA A 79 -1.00 -31.27 -0.62
CA ALA A 79 -1.01 -32.60 -1.23
C ALA A 79 -0.85 -33.72 -0.19
N LYS A 80 0.10 -33.57 0.74
CA LYS A 80 0.31 -34.51 1.85
C LYS A 80 -0.92 -34.61 2.76
N THR A 81 -1.55 -33.48 3.07
CA THR A 81 -2.71 -33.41 3.97
C THR A 81 -3.92 -34.10 3.36
N PHE A 82 -4.27 -33.77 2.11
CA PHE A 82 -5.40 -34.39 1.43
C PHE A 82 -5.17 -35.89 1.14
N ALA A 83 -3.93 -36.29 0.81
CA ALA A 83 -3.61 -37.71 0.62
C ALA A 83 -3.74 -38.51 1.92
N ALA A 84 -3.39 -37.92 3.06
CA ALA A 84 -3.61 -38.56 4.36
C ALA A 84 -5.12 -38.70 4.66
N GLN A 85 -5.89 -37.64 4.44
CA GLN A 85 -7.33 -37.64 4.69
C GLN A 85 -8.09 -38.62 3.79
N GLN A 86 -7.64 -38.81 2.54
CA GLN A 86 -8.18 -39.85 1.66
C GLN A 86 -8.00 -41.25 2.25
N ARG A 87 -6.82 -41.55 2.81
CA ARG A 87 -6.57 -42.84 3.50
C ARG A 87 -7.49 -43.04 4.71
N ASP A 88 -7.89 -41.95 5.35
CA ASP A 88 -8.81 -41.95 6.49
C ASP A 88 -10.30 -41.95 6.08
N GLY A 89 -10.61 -42.07 4.78
CA GLY A 89 -11.98 -42.07 4.26
C GLY A 89 -12.62 -40.68 4.11
N ASN A 90 -11.89 -39.60 4.38
CA ASN A 90 -12.35 -38.20 4.29
C ASN A 90 -11.97 -37.55 2.95
N GLN A 91 -12.14 -38.29 1.86
CA GLN A 91 -11.82 -37.81 0.50
C GLN A 91 -12.85 -36.80 -0.02
N LEU A 92 -12.43 -35.94 -0.93
CA LEU A 92 -13.29 -34.96 -1.59
C LEU A 92 -14.08 -35.59 -2.73
N SER A 93 -15.13 -34.90 -3.16
CA SER A 93 -15.94 -35.25 -4.34
C SER A 93 -15.14 -35.08 -5.62
N ARG A 94 -14.28 -34.06 -5.67
CA ARG A 94 -13.49 -33.68 -6.84
C ARG A 94 -12.05 -34.16 -6.77
N ASP A 95 -11.45 -34.35 -7.95
CA ASP A 95 -10.02 -34.61 -8.05
C ASP A 95 -9.24 -33.35 -7.66
N LEU A 96 -8.16 -33.53 -6.90
CA LEU A 96 -7.18 -32.47 -6.67
C LEU A 96 -5.98 -32.67 -7.57
N ILE A 97 -5.65 -31.65 -8.35
CA ILE A 97 -4.51 -31.64 -9.26
C ILE A 97 -3.51 -30.62 -8.75
N PHE A 98 -2.33 -31.08 -8.37
CA PHE A 98 -1.23 -30.27 -7.89
C PHE A 98 -0.22 -30.09 -9.02
N VAL A 99 0.06 -28.86 -9.40
CA VAL A 99 0.97 -28.51 -10.50
C VAL A 99 2.11 -27.67 -9.95
N ALA A 100 3.30 -28.27 -9.80
CA ALA A 100 4.52 -27.50 -9.66
C ALA A 100 5.02 -27.18 -11.08
N ALA A 101 4.75 -25.97 -11.54
CA ALA A 101 5.06 -25.50 -12.89
C ALA A 101 6.54 -25.11 -13.02
N SER A 102 7.05 -25.12 -14.25
CA SER A 102 8.38 -24.60 -14.55
C SER A 102 8.35 -23.50 -15.61
N GLY A 103 9.41 -22.68 -15.62
CA GLY A 103 9.59 -21.59 -16.56
C GLY A 103 8.69 -20.41 -16.25
N HIS A 104 8.43 -20.14 -14.95
CA HIS A 104 7.82 -18.90 -14.49
C HIS A 104 8.56 -17.69 -15.07
N PHE A 105 9.89 -17.70 -14.94
CA PHE A 105 10.79 -16.65 -15.43
C PHE A 105 10.87 -16.54 -16.96
N HIS A 106 10.24 -17.47 -17.67
CA HIS A 106 10.12 -17.49 -19.13
C HIS A 106 8.65 -17.29 -19.54
N GLY A 107 7.96 -16.39 -18.82
CA GLY A 107 6.58 -15.98 -19.10
C GLY A 107 5.52 -16.98 -18.64
N GLY A 108 5.82 -17.82 -17.64
CA GLY A 108 4.91 -18.84 -17.13
C GLY A 108 4.65 -19.97 -18.12
N ILE A 109 5.66 -20.34 -18.93
CA ILE A 109 5.50 -21.30 -20.03
C ILE A 109 4.97 -22.66 -19.56
N GLY A 110 5.32 -23.10 -18.36
CA GLY A 110 4.84 -24.35 -17.78
C GLY A 110 3.32 -24.38 -17.62
N ASN A 111 2.74 -23.39 -16.95
CA ASN A 111 1.28 -23.31 -16.79
C ASN A 111 0.55 -23.05 -18.10
N ARG A 112 1.14 -22.28 -19.02
CA ARG A 112 0.56 -22.09 -20.36
C ARG A 112 0.53 -23.40 -21.16
N ALA A 113 1.63 -24.14 -21.18
CA ALA A 113 1.70 -25.45 -21.83
C ALA A 113 0.76 -26.46 -21.18
N PHE A 114 0.57 -26.41 -19.86
CA PHE A 114 -0.43 -27.21 -19.15
C PHE A 114 -1.84 -26.86 -19.65
N VAL A 115 -2.19 -25.58 -19.66
CA VAL A 115 -3.52 -25.12 -20.10
C VAL A 115 -3.81 -25.51 -21.54
N GLU A 116 -2.85 -25.29 -22.44
CA GLU A 116 -2.97 -25.64 -23.86
C GLU A 116 -3.17 -27.15 -24.05
N ARG A 117 -2.33 -27.97 -23.41
CA ARG A 117 -2.38 -29.43 -23.54
C ARG A 117 -3.68 -30.04 -22.99
N HIS A 118 -4.28 -29.40 -22.00
CA HIS A 118 -5.43 -29.92 -21.26
C HIS A 118 -6.75 -29.20 -21.57
N ALA A 119 -6.77 -28.30 -22.56
CA ALA A 119 -7.93 -27.48 -22.94
C ALA A 119 -9.19 -28.30 -23.27
N GLU A 120 -9.05 -29.38 -24.03
CA GLU A 120 -10.19 -30.18 -24.52
C GLU A 120 -10.66 -31.28 -23.56
N GLY A 121 -10.04 -31.43 -22.39
CA GLY A 121 -10.33 -32.49 -21.43
C GLY A 121 -10.41 -31.98 -20.00
N LEU A 122 -9.31 -32.12 -19.27
CA LEU A 122 -9.21 -31.81 -17.85
C LEU A 122 -9.71 -30.39 -17.51
N LEU A 123 -9.37 -29.37 -18.32
CA LEU A 123 -9.79 -27.99 -18.07
C LEU A 123 -11.30 -27.75 -18.17
N LYS A 124 -12.02 -28.47 -19.05
CA LYS A 124 -13.49 -28.33 -19.15
C LYS A 124 -14.18 -28.73 -17.84
N ARG A 125 -13.55 -29.66 -17.12
CA ARG A 125 -14.03 -30.21 -15.84
C ARG A 125 -13.42 -29.50 -14.62
N THR A 126 -12.50 -28.56 -14.82
CA THR A 126 -11.92 -27.77 -13.73
C THR A 126 -12.93 -26.75 -13.23
N VAL A 127 -13.24 -26.80 -11.94
CA VAL A 127 -14.20 -25.87 -11.30
C VAL A 127 -13.53 -24.71 -10.58
N ALA A 128 -12.27 -24.87 -10.19
CA ALA A 128 -11.48 -23.82 -9.57
C ALA A 128 -9.98 -24.06 -9.76
N ALA A 129 -9.19 -22.99 -9.76
CA ALA A 129 -7.73 -23.03 -9.74
C ALA A 129 -7.16 -22.07 -8.68
N PHE A 130 -6.12 -22.51 -7.96
CA PHE A 130 -5.45 -21.72 -6.94
C PHE A 130 -3.97 -21.55 -7.27
N GLY A 131 -3.47 -20.31 -7.29
CA GLY A 131 -2.04 -19.98 -7.25
C GLY A 131 -1.59 -19.73 -5.82
N VAL A 132 -0.47 -20.35 -5.43
CA VAL A 132 0.13 -20.17 -4.10
C VAL A 132 1.57 -19.72 -4.25
N GLU A 133 1.81 -18.43 -4.04
CA GLU A 133 3.13 -17.81 -4.24
C GLU A 133 3.53 -16.96 -3.01
N HIS A 134 4.83 -16.94 -2.71
CA HIS A 134 5.51 -15.95 -1.86
C HIS A 134 4.96 -15.77 -0.45
N ILE A 135 5.28 -16.70 0.45
CA ILE A 135 5.01 -16.57 1.89
C ILE A 135 6.22 -15.90 2.54
N ALA A 136 6.15 -14.57 2.65
CA ALA A 136 7.29 -13.71 2.93
C ALA A 136 7.18 -12.93 4.26
N GLU A 137 8.33 -12.66 4.87
CA GLU A 137 8.46 -11.67 5.95
C GLU A 137 8.78 -10.30 5.37
N GLU A 138 8.09 -9.26 5.85
CA GLU A 138 8.34 -7.90 5.39
C GLU A 138 9.76 -7.46 5.77
N ALA A 139 10.41 -6.74 4.84
CA ALA A 139 11.72 -6.16 5.07
C ALA A 139 11.75 -4.68 4.72
N GLU A 140 12.64 -3.96 5.40
CA GLU A 140 13.03 -2.59 5.09
C GLU A 140 14.49 -2.58 4.66
N GLY A 141 14.88 -1.64 3.80
CA GLY A 141 16.28 -1.44 3.46
C GLY A 141 17.09 -0.98 4.69
N ASP A 142 18.26 -1.55 4.92
CA ASP A 142 19.13 -1.20 6.05
C ASP A 142 19.99 0.05 5.81
N GLY A 143 19.94 0.63 4.61
CA GLY A 143 20.74 1.79 4.21
C GLY A 143 22.17 1.45 3.77
N GLN A 144 22.61 0.20 3.89
CA GLN A 144 23.91 -0.34 3.47
C GLN A 144 23.81 -1.30 2.27
N GLY A 145 22.60 -1.48 1.74
CA GLY A 145 22.34 -2.34 0.58
C GLY A 145 21.81 -3.72 0.95
N GLY A 146 21.57 -3.98 2.24
CA GLY A 146 20.89 -5.17 2.73
C GLY A 146 19.48 -4.89 3.21
N TYR A 147 18.91 -5.88 3.93
CA TYR A 147 17.52 -5.92 4.32
C TYR A 147 17.38 -6.25 5.81
N ARG A 148 16.64 -5.41 6.54
CA ARG A 148 16.23 -5.66 7.92
C ARG A 148 14.79 -6.14 7.96
N LEU A 149 14.57 -7.34 8.47
CA LEU A 149 13.23 -7.90 8.67
C LEU A 149 12.45 -7.11 9.73
N THR A 150 11.14 -7.00 9.55
CA THR A 150 10.26 -6.20 10.43
C THR A 150 9.49 -7.05 11.45
N GLY A 151 9.51 -8.38 11.36
CA GLY A 151 8.69 -9.29 12.17
C GLY A 151 7.23 -9.40 11.73
N ARG A 152 6.83 -8.72 10.65
CA ARG A 152 5.45 -8.70 10.12
C ARG A 152 5.35 -9.49 8.82
N PRO A 153 4.17 -10.02 8.46
CA PRO A 153 3.98 -10.56 7.12
C PRO A 153 4.10 -9.43 6.08
N GLU A 154 4.73 -9.75 4.95
CA GLU A 154 4.73 -8.88 3.78
C GLU A 154 3.29 -8.58 3.34
N VAL A 155 3.06 -7.39 2.76
CA VAL A 155 1.75 -7.10 2.17
C VAL A 155 1.51 -8.06 1.02
N ARG A 156 0.37 -8.73 1.05
CA ARG A 156 0.03 -9.79 0.10
C ARG A 156 -1.26 -9.47 -0.63
N ALA A 157 -1.29 -9.83 -1.90
CA ALA A 157 -2.48 -9.74 -2.73
C ALA A 157 -3.09 -11.12 -2.87
N LEU A 158 -4.42 -11.17 -2.85
CA LEU A 158 -5.21 -12.31 -3.30
C LEU A 158 -5.96 -11.86 -4.56
N PHE A 159 -5.39 -12.16 -5.72
CA PHE A 159 -6.02 -11.86 -7.00
C PHE A 159 -7.13 -12.87 -7.27
N PHE A 160 -8.34 -12.42 -7.59
CA PHE A 160 -9.46 -13.29 -7.93
C PHE A 160 -10.18 -12.84 -9.22
N ASP A 161 -10.92 -13.76 -9.84
CA ASP A 161 -11.46 -13.62 -11.20
C ASP A 161 -12.79 -12.82 -11.28
N GLY A 162 -13.27 -12.31 -10.15
CA GLY A 162 -14.52 -11.55 -10.02
C GLY A 162 -15.72 -12.36 -9.55
N SER A 163 -15.59 -13.70 -9.46
CA SER A 163 -16.68 -14.59 -9.06
C SER A 163 -17.20 -14.30 -7.64
N ASN A 164 -18.52 -14.10 -7.51
CA ASN A 164 -19.14 -13.57 -6.29
C ASN A 164 -19.02 -14.53 -5.10
N GLN A 165 -19.48 -15.77 -5.30
CA GLN A 165 -19.53 -16.77 -4.24
C GLN A 165 -18.12 -17.24 -3.85
N PHE A 166 -17.24 -17.37 -4.84
CA PHE A 166 -15.86 -17.75 -4.62
C PHE A 166 -15.09 -16.66 -3.87
N ALA A 167 -15.23 -15.39 -4.27
CA ALA A 167 -14.65 -14.25 -3.57
C ALA A 167 -15.14 -14.14 -2.11
N ARG A 168 -16.43 -14.41 -1.87
CA ARG A 168 -16.99 -14.44 -0.51
C ARG A 168 -16.33 -15.50 0.35
N ILE A 169 -16.18 -16.73 -0.15
CA ILE A 169 -15.52 -17.82 0.59
C ILE A 169 -14.07 -17.47 0.89
N LEU A 170 -13.35 -16.92 -0.09
CA LEU A 170 -11.96 -16.48 0.08
C LEU A 170 -11.84 -15.40 1.17
N GLY A 171 -12.73 -14.40 1.18
CA GLY A 171 -12.75 -13.38 2.22
C GLY A 171 -12.99 -13.97 3.62
N GLU A 172 -14.01 -14.82 3.75
CA GLU A 172 -14.35 -15.44 5.03
C GLU A 172 -13.25 -16.37 5.56
N GLU A 173 -12.60 -17.17 4.70
CA GLU A 173 -11.49 -18.03 5.13
C GLU A 173 -10.22 -17.23 5.45
N SER A 174 -9.99 -16.11 4.76
CA SER A 174 -8.89 -15.19 5.08
C SER A 174 -9.05 -14.62 6.49
N GLU A 175 -10.26 -14.17 6.85
CA GLU A 175 -10.58 -13.70 8.19
C GLU A 175 -10.46 -14.81 9.25
N ARG A 176 -11.00 -16.01 8.97
CA ARG A 176 -10.92 -17.17 9.88
C ARG A 176 -9.49 -17.62 10.15
N CYS A 177 -8.63 -17.55 9.14
CA CYS A 177 -7.23 -17.93 9.27
C CYS A 177 -6.35 -16.78 9.77
N GLN A 178 -6.93 -15.61 10.07
CA GLN A 178 -6.24 -14.42 10.57
C GLN A 178 -5.10 -13.99 9.64
N LEU A 179 -5.34 -14.04 8.34
CA LEU A 179 -4.36 -13.61 7.33
C LEU A 179 -4.35 -12.09 7.20
N ASP A 180 -3.82 -11.41 8.22
CA ASP A 180 -3.69 -9.96 8.25
C ASP A 180 -2.84 -9.44 7.08
N ARG A 181 -3.02 -8.18 6.69
CA ARG A 181 -2.26 -7.53 5.59
C ARG A 181 -2.43 -8.21 4.23
N MET A 182 -3.52 -8.96 4.04
CA MET A 182 -3.99 -9.45 2.74
C MET A 182 -4.97 -8.47 2.10
N ILE A 183 -4.73 -8.14 0.83
CA ILE A 183 -5.60 -7.31 0.00
C ILE A 183 -6.26 -8.22 -1.03
N CYS A 184 -7.58 -8.41 -0.94
CA CYS A 184 -8.34 -9.06 -1.99
C CYS A 184 -8.50 -8.10 -3.17
N ALA A 185 -7.99 -8.50 -4.33
CA ALA A 185 -7.88 -7.65 -5.51
C ALA A 185 -8.47 -8.33 -6.73
N ASP A 186 -9.22 -7.57 -7.51
CA ASP A 186 -9.73 -8.01 -8.79
C ASP A 186 -8.58 -8.16 -9.80
N ALA A 187 -8.33 -9.39 -10.26
CA ALA A 187 -7.21 -9.72 -11.14
C ALA A 187 -7.20 -8.87 -12.41
N TYR A 188 -8.37 -8.61 -12.98
CA TYR A 188 -8.51 -7.87 -14.24
C TYR A 188 -8.39 -6.35 -14.07
N GLY A 189 -8.28 -5.85 -12.84
CA GLY A 189 -7.99 -4.44 -12.56
C GLY A 189 -6.54 -4.05 -12.88
N PHE A 190 -5.64 -5.03 -13.00
CA PHE A 190 -4.20 -4.82 -13.21
C PHE A 190 -3.74 -5.12 -14.64
N GLY A 191 -4.58 -5.71 -15.47
CA GLY A 191 -4.26 -6.10 -16.83
C GLY A 191 -5.14 -7.24 -17.36
N PRO A 192 -4.80 -7.80 -18.53
CA PRO A 192 -5.52 -8.93 -19.11
C PRO A 192 -5.30 -10.25 -18.34
N GLU A 193 -4.22 -10.33 -17.57
CA GLU A 193 -3.90 -11.46 -16.68
C GLU A 193 -3.22 -10.92 -15.41
N PRO A 194 -3.40 -11.57 -14.24
CA PRO A 194 -2.74 -11.15 -13.00
C PRO A 194 -1.23 -11.41 -13.03
N PRO A 195 -0.43 -10.71 -12.21
CA PRO A 195 1.01 -10.89 -12.14
C PRO A 195 1.38 -12.10 -11.26
N CYS A 196 0.92 -13.30 -11.63
CA CYS A 196 1.18 -14.52 -10.85
C CYS A 196 1.13 -15.80 -11.71
N ASP A 197 1.61 -16.92 -11.18
CA ASP A 197 1.72 -18.21 -11.89
C ASP A 197 0.42 -18.71 -12.49
N SER A 198 -0.67 -18.50 -11.76
CA SER A 198 -1.97 -19.04 -12.13
C SER A 198 -2.68 -18.21 -13.21
N ALA A 199 -2.06 -17.14 -13.71
CA ALA A 199 -2.55 -16.30 -14.81
C ALA A 199 -3.15 -17.07 -16.00
N PRO A 200 -2.56 -18.17 -16.49
CA PRO A 200 -3.13 -18.96 -17.58
C PRO A 200 -4.51 -19.58 -17.26
N PHE A 201 -4.84 -19.83 -15.99
CA PHE A 201 -6.13 -20.36 -15.57
C PHE A 201 -7.23 -19.28 -15.56
N PHE A 202 -6.88 -18.04 -15.21
CA PHE A 202 -7.79 -16.88 -15.35
C PHE A 202 -8.16 -16.67 -16.82
N THR A 203 -7.18 -16.76 -17.72
CA THR A 203 -7.43 -16.60 -19.17
C THR A 203 -8.15 -17.81 -19.78
N ALA A 204 -8.08 -18.99 -19.14
CA ALA A 204 -8.88 -20.17 -19.47
C ALA A 204 -10.36 -20.09 -19.05
N GLY A 205 -10.77 -19.03 -18.34
CA GLY A 205 -12.16 -18.90 -17.88
C GLY A 205 -12.50 -19.89 -16.78
N ILE A 206 -11.55 -20.14 -15.87
CA ILE A 206 -11.73 -20.98 -14.68
C ILE A 206 -11.83 -20.03 -13.46
N PRO A 207 -12.79 -20.23 -12.54
CA PRO A 207 -12.79 -19.51 -11.26
C PRO A 207 -11.43 -19.66 -10.58
N SER A 208 -10.72 -18.55 -10.37
CA SER A 208 -9.30 -18.61 -10.04
C SER A 208 -8.96 -17.61 -8.96
N ALA A 209 -8.11 -18.03 -8.02
CA ALA A 209 -7.59 -17.17 -6.96
C ALA A 209 -6.08 -17.39 -6.82
N CYS A 210 -5.34 -16.30 -6.63
CA CYS A 210 -3.88 -16.33 -6.62
C CYS A 210 -3.34 -15.51 -5.47
N HIS A 211 -2.69 -16.17 -4.52
CA HIS A 211 -1.99 -15.52 -3.42
C HIS A 211 -0.56 -15.20 -3.84
N ILE A 212 -0.12 -13.96 -3.66
CA ILE A 212 1.27 -13.54 -3.90
C ILE A 212 1.65 -12.36 -2.98
N SER A 213 2.92 -12.24 -2.63
CA SER A 213 3.48 -11.07 -1.96
C SER A 213 4.70 -10.53 -2.71
N GLY A 214 5.02 -9.24 -2.52
CA GLY A 214 6.08 -8.56 -3.28
C GLY A 214 7.12 -7.91 -2.38
N PRO A 215 7.95 -8.68 -1.65
CA PRO A 215 8.94 -8.13 -0.73
C PRO A 215 10.07 -7.38 -1.44
N LEU A 216 10.76 -6.50 -0.71
CA LEU A 216 11.86 -5.68 -1.27
C LEU A 216 13.07 -6.48 -1.78
N TYR A 217 13.21 -7.73 -1.33
CA TYR A 217 14.29 -8.66 -1.69
C TYR A 217 13.86 -9.65 -2.78
N LEU A 218 12.69 -9.47 -3.41
CA LEU A 218 12.28 -10.29 -4.55
C LEU A 218 13.28 -10.12 -5.72
N PHE A 219 13.62 -11.24 -6.37
CA PHE A 219 14.65 -11.29 -7.42
C PHE A 219 16.04 -10.81 -6.99
N ASP A 220 16.33 -10.87 -5.70
CA ASP A 220 17.63 -10.51 -5.12
C ASP A 220 18.30 -11.76 -4.52
N PRO A 221 19.65 -11.89 -4.57
CA PRO A 221 20.35 -12.98 -3.92
C PRO A 221 20.08 -13.12 -2.40
N HIS A 222 19.57 -12.06 -1.76
CA HIS A 222 19.13 -12.09 -0.36
C HIS A 222 17.76 -12.73 -0.14
N ASP A 223 17.07 -13.21 -1.18
CA ASP A 223 15.90 -14.08 -1.04
C ASP A 223 16.32 -15.48 -0.56
N THR A 224 16.59 -15.56 0.74
CA THR A 224 17.06 -16.76 1.44
C THR A 224 16.05 -17.23 2.47
N ILE A 225 16.23 -18.45 3.01
CA ILE A 225 15.23 -19.11 3.86
C ILE A 225 14.83 -18.30 5.11
N ASP A 226 15.69 -17.43 5.63
CA ASP A 226 15.38 -16.51 6.73
C ASP A 226 14.31 -15.47 6.37
N LYS A 227 14.06 -15.24 5.08
CA LYS A 227 13.03 -14.34 4.57
C LYS A 227 11.65 -14.97 4.48
N VAL A 228 11.57 -16.30 4.54
CA VAL A 228 10.30 -17.01 4.57
C VAL A 228 9.66 -16.81 5.94
N ARG A 229 8.42 -16.32 5.97
CA ARG A 229 7.70 -16.16 7.23
C ARG A 229 7.13 -17.49 7.70
N ALA A 230 7.95 -18.28 8.40
CA ALA A 230 7.59 -19.63 8.84
C ALA A 230 6.27 -19.69 9.63
N SER A 231 5.97 -18.66 10.44
CA SER A 231 4.72 -18.59 11.21
C SER A 231 3.45 -18.50 10.35
N GLU A 232 3.55 -18.09 9.08
CA GLU A 232 2.43 -17.95 8.15
C GLU A 232 2.21 -19.17 7.26
N LEU A 233 3.18 -20.08 7.16
CA LEU A 233 3.03 -21.28 6.32
C LEU A 233 1.82 -22.12 6.73
N VAL A 234 1.60 -22.28 8.05
CA VAL A 234 0.46 -23.06 8.57
C VAL A 234 -0.87 -22.35 8.38
N PRO A 235 -1.05 -21.06 8.78
CA PRO A 235 -2.25 -20.29 8.44
C PRO A 235 -2.59 -20.30 6.94
N MET A 236 -1.60 -20.12 6.06
CA MET A 236 -1.80 -20.13 4.61
C MET A 236 -2.24 -21.51 4.10
N THR A 237 -1.60 -22.58 4.59
CA THR A 237 -2.01 -23.96 4.26
C THR A 237 -3.45 -24.23 4.71
N ARG A 238 -3.82 -23.77 5.91
CA ARG A 238 -5.18 -23.92 6.45
C ARG A 238 -6.19 -23.15 5.62
N PHE A 239 -5.86 -21.93 5.21
CA PHE A 239 -6.70 -21.10 4.35
C PHE A 239 -7.04 -21.81 3.04
N PHE A 240 -6.05 -22.32 2.30
CA PHE A 240 -6.30 -23.07 1.07
C PHE A 240 -7.05 -24.37 1.33
N SER A 241 -6.66 -25.14 2.35
CA SER A 241 -7.33 -26.40 2.71
C SER A 241 -8.82 -26.19 3.02
N ASN A 242 -9.16 -25.19 3.84
CA ASN A 242 -10.54 -24.89 4.20
C ASN A 242 -11.33 -24.39 3.00
N THR A 243 -10.73 -23.51 2.19
CA THR A 243 -11.35 -22.99 0.97
C THR A 243 -11.69 -24.14 0.02
N ILE A 244 -10.73 -25.02 -0.28
CA ILE A 244 -10.91 -26.20 -1.13
C ILE A 244 -12.08 -27.06 -0.64
N ARG A 245 -12.16 -27.32 0.68
CA ARG A 245 -13.26 -28.11 1.26
C ARG A 245 -14.63 -27.44 1.11
N ARG A 246 -14.69 -26.12 1.26
CA ARG A 246 -15.94 -25.37 1.13
C ARG A 246 -16.42 -25.33 -0.31
N ILE A 247 -15.51 -25.14 -1.27
CA ILE A 247 -15.89 -25.14 -2.69
C ILE A 247 -16.21 -26.55 -3.20
N ASP A 248 -15.68 -27.61 -2.59
CA ASP A 248 -16.03 -29.00 -2.93
C ASP A 248 -17.54 -29.26 -2.80
N ALA A 249 -18.21 -28.57 -1.87
CA ALA A 249 -19.64 -28.69 -1.63
C ALA A 249 -20.53 -27.84 -2.57
N LEU A 250 -19.95 -26.97 -3.39
CA LEU A 250 -20.70 -26.07 -4.30
C LEU A 250 -20.73 -26.62 -5.72
N SER A 251 -21.74 -26.25 -6.50
CA SER A 251 -21.78 -26.57 -7.93
C SER A 251 -20.81 -25.73 -8.76
N ALA A 252 -20.40 -26.24 -9.92
CA ALA A 252 -19.61 -25.51 -10.90
C ALA A 252 -20.24 -24.16 -11.30
N THR A 253 -21.57 -24.10 -11.39
CA THR A 253 -22.31 -22.88 -11.75
C THR A 253 -22.25 -21.84 -10.63
N GLU A 254 -22.39 -22.25 -9.37
CA GLU A 254 -22.26 -21.33 -8.23
C GLU A 254 -20.85 -20.75 -8.11
N LEU A 255 -19.82 -21.56 -8.38
CA LEU A 255 -18.42 -21.09 -8.37
C LEU A 255 -18.12 -20.14 -9.53
N ALA A 256 -18.80 -20.28 -10.66
CA ALA A 256 -18.65 -19.44 -11.84
C ALA A 256 -19.59 -18.22 -11.86
N ASP A 257 -20.43 -18.02 -10.84
CA ASP A 257 -21.30 -16.86 -10.77
C ASP A 257 -20.49 -15.56 -10.61
N GLY A 258 -20.77 -14.56 -11.45
CA GLY A 258 -20.10 -13.25 -11.42
C GLY A 258 -18.70 -13.21 -12.05
N MET A 259 -18.22 -14.31 -12.65
CA MET A 259 -16.94 -14.32 -13.37
C MET A 259 -16.90 -13.21 -14.42
N LYS A 260 -15.78 -12.47 -14.46
CA LYS A 260 -15.57 -11.46 -15.52
C LYS A 260 -15.34 -12.09 -16.89
N ARG A 261 -14.64 -13.22 -16.93
CA ARG A 261 -14.48 -14.05 -18.12
C ARG A 261 -15.40 -15.26 -17.99
N PRO A 262 -16.46 -15.38 -18.82
CA PRO A 262 -17.36 -16.51 -18.74
C PRO A 262 -16.64 -17.85 -18.93
N ARG A 263 -17.06 -18.84 -18.14
CA ARG A 263 -16.61 -20.23 -18.27
C ARG A 263 -16.98 -20.82 -19.63
N GLY A 264 -16.13 -21.70 -20.15
CA GLY A 264 -16.35 -22.43 -21.40
C GLY A 264 -15.90 -21.72 -22.67
N LEU A 265 -15.43 -20.48 -22.57
CA LEU A 265 -14.69 -19.85 -23.66
C LEU A 265 -13.30 -20.50 -23.79
N PRO A 266 -12.74 -20.62 -25.01
CA PRO A 266 -11.38 -21.10 -25.19
C PRO A 266 -10.40 -20.17 -24.44
N PRO A 267 -9.23 -20.65 -23.99
CA PRO A 267 -8.24 -19.80 -23.34
C PRO A 267 -7.93 -18.55 -24.18
N ALA A 268 -7.85 -17.39 -23.52
CA ALA A 268 -7.49 -16.15 -24.22
C ALA A 268 -6.06 -16.28 -24.80
N PRO A 269 -5.78 -15.68 -25.97
CA PRO A 269 -4.44 -15.72 -26.52
C PRO A 269 -3.44 -15.11 -25.54
N PRO A 270 -2.19 -15.61 -25.49
CA PRO A 270 -1.17 -15.00 -24.65
C PRO A 270 -1.01 -13.52 -24.99
N PRO A 271 -0.68 -12.68 -23.99
CA PRO A 271 -0.51 -11.25 -24.22
C PRO A 271 0.64 -10.97 -25.19
N SER A 272 0.62 -9.81 -25.84
CA SER A 272 1.59 -9.45 -26.88
C SER A 272 3.04 -9.45 -26.41
N TRP A 273 3.28 -9.21 -25.12
CA TRP A 273 4.62 -9.28 -24.52
C TRP A 273 5.13 -10.71 -24.31
N PHE A 274 4.24 -11.71 -24.32
CA PHE A 274 4.60 -13.13 -24.25
C PHE A 274 4.89 -13.72 -25.63
N GLN A 275 4.24 -13.20 -26.67
CA GLN A 275 4.51 -13.66 -28.03
C GLN A 275 5.92 -13.26 -28.43
N PRO A 276 6.68 -14.16 -29.10
CA PRO A 276 7.97 -13.78 -29.66
C PRO A 276 7.73 -12.56 -30.57
N PRO A 277 8.63 -11.55 -30.53
CA PRO A 277 8.51 -10.43 -31.45
C PRO A 277 8.40 -10.99 -32.87
N PRO A 278 7.50 -10.46 -33.71
CA PRO A 278 7.33 -10.96 -35.06
C PRO A 278 8.71 -11.02 -35.71
N GLN A 279 9.08 -12.18 -36.25
CA GLN A 279 10.34 -12.36 -36.95
C GLN A 279 10.32 -11.44 -38.17
N THR A 280 10.81 -10.21 -38.00
CA THR A 280 10.99 -9.30 -39.11
C THR A 280 12.10 -9.89 -39.97
N LYS A 281 11.74 -10.33 -41.17
CA LYS A 281 12.73 -10.55 -42.23
C LYS A 281 13.54 -9.26 -42.36
N SER A 282 14.84 -9.34 -42.11
CA SER A 282 15.87 -8.31 -42.27
C SER A 282 15.54 -6.93 -41.67
N SER A 283 16.36 -6.50 -40.71
CA SER A 283 16.36 -5.15 -40.15
C SER A 283 16.38 -4.05 -41.21
N SER A 284 15.23 -3.43 -41.48
CA SER A 284 15.21 -1.99 -41.76
C SER A 284 15.48 -1.29 -40.43
N GLY A 285 16.63 -0.62 -40.31
CA GLY A 285 16.93 0.17 -39.13
C GLY A 285 15.82 1.19 -38.85
N PHE A 286 15.60 1.48 -37.57
CA PHE A 286 14.65 2.48 -37.10
C PHE A 286 14.92 3.80 -37.83
N THR A 287 13.96 4.28 -38.62
CA THR A 287 14.15 5.54 -39.35
C THR A 287 14.11 6.70 -38.36
N LEU A 288 14.80 7.79 -38.70
CA LEU A 288 14.78 9.03 -37.92
C LEU A 288 13.34 9.52 -37.68
N ILE A 289 12.47 9.34 -38.69
CA ILE A 289 11.06 9.73 -38.63
C ILE A 289 10.30 8.90 -37.60
N GLU A 290 10.48 7.58 -37.57
CA GLU A 290 9.83 6.71 -36.58
C GLU A 290 10.28 7.06 -35.16
N LEU A 291 11.56 7.39 -34.94
CA LEU A 291 12.06 7.82 -33.64
C LEU A 291 11.44 9.15 -33.20
N LEU A 292 11.36 10.10 -34.12
CA LEU A 292 10.74 11.40 -33.86
C LEU A 292 9.26 11.25 -33.52
N VAL A 293 8.51 10.40 -34.23
CA VAL A 293 7.09 10.14 -33.95
C VAL A 293 6.92 9.50 -32.57
N VAL A 294 7.74 8.52 -32.20
CA VAL A 294 7.65 7.86 -30.88
C VAL A 294 7.95 8.85 -29.76
N ILE A 295 9.01 9.66 -29.87
CA ILE A 295 9.33 10.68 -28.86
C ILE A 295 8.20 11.72 -28.79
N ALA A 296 7.62 12.13 -29.92
CA ALA A 296 6.47 13.04 -29.93
C ALA A 296 5.25 12.46 -29.22
N ILE A 297 4.91 11.19 -29.46
CA ILE A 297 3.80 10.51 -28.76
C ILE A 297 4.08 10.41 -27.26
N ILE A 298 5.30 10.01 -26.86
CA ILE A 298 5.69 9.96 -25.45
C ILE A 298 5.60 11.35 -24.82
N ALA A 299 6.04 12.41 -25.50
CA ALA A 299 5.95 13.79 -25.01
C ALA A 299 4.49 14.24 -24.82
N ILE A 300 3.60 13.91 -25.77
CA ILE A 300 2.16 14.20 -25.67
C ILE A 300 1.55 13.45 -24.49
N LEU A 301 1.78 12.13 -24.38
CA LEU A 301 1.27 11.31 -23.29
C LEU A 301 1.80 11.77 -21.93
N ALA A 302 3.10 12.07 -21.83
CA ALA A 302 3.70 12.62 -20.62
C ALA A 302 3.09 13.98 -20.25
N SER A 303 2.83 14.85 -21.24
CA SER A 303 2.20 16.16 -20.99
C SER A 303 0.78 16.05 -20.42
N MET A 304 0.04 14.99 -20.76
CA MET A 304 -1.28 14.71 -20.20
C MET A 304 -1.22 14.03 -18.83
N LEU A 305 -0.21 13.19 -18.59
CA LEU A 305 -0.02 12.44 -17.34
C LEU A 305 0.56 13.29 -16.20
N LEU A 306 1.50 14.20 -16.48
CA LEU A 306 2.18 14.99 -15.45
C LEU A 306 1.22 15.87 -14.61
N PRO A 307 0.24 16.59 -15.19
CA PRO A 307 -0.74 17.35 -14.42
C PRO A 307 -1.63 16.46 -13.55
N ALA A 308 -2.02 15.29 -14.07
CA ALA A 308 -2.85 14.33 -13.33
C ALA A 308 -2.09 13.74 -12.14
N LEU A 309 -0.83 13.34 -12.35
CA LEU A 309 0.04 12.81 -11.30
C LEU A 309 0.35 13.87 -10.23
N GLY A 310 0.55 15.12 -10.63
CA GLY A 310 0.71 16.25 -9.70
C GLY A 310 -0.51 16.44 -8.78
N LYS A 311 -1.72 16.42 -9.35
CA LYS A 311 -2.98 16.50 -8.58
C LYS A 311 -3.17 15.29 -7.66
N ALA A 312 -2.85 14.09 -8.14
CA ALA A 312 -2.95 12.86 -7.34
C ALA A 312 -1.99 12.90 -6.13
N LYS A 313 -0.74 13.33 -6.35
CA LYS A 313 0.26 13.49 -5.29
C LYS A 313 -0.18 14.51 -4.23
N GLN A 314 -0.73 15.67 -4.66
CA GLN A 314 -1.25 16.67 -3.73
C GLN A 314 -2.42 16.14 -2.89
N LYS A 315 -3.35 15.40 -3.50
CA LYS A 315 -4.43 14.73 -2.77
C LYS A 315 -3.91 13.71 -1.76
N ALA A 316 -2.92 12.90 -2.14
CA ALA A 316 -2.31 11.93 -1.23
C ALA A 316 -1.61 12.61 -0.03
N GLN A 317 -0.87 13.69 -0.27
CA GLN A 317 -0.25 14.50 0.80
C GLN A 317 -1.32 15.10 1.72
N LEU A 318 -2.45 15.54 1.18
CA LEU A 318 -3.57 16.07 1.97
C LEU A 318 -4.19 14.99 2.87
N VAL A 319 -4.49 13.81 2.32
CA VAL A 319 -5.04 12.69 3.08
C VAL A 319 -4.11 12.28 4.23
N ASN A 320 -2.80 12.18 3.95
CA ASN A 320 -1.81 11.87 4.97
C ASN A 320 -1.72 12.96 6.04
N CYS A 321 -1.81 14.25 5.66
CA CYS A 321 -1.82 15.36 6.60
C CYS A 321 -3.04 15.32 7.54
N ILE A 322 -4.23 14.99 7.02
CA ILE A 322 -5.43 14.81 7.84
C ILE A 322 -5.24 13.63 8.80
N SER A 323 -4.67 12.51 8.32
CA SER A 323 -4.37 11.35 9.18
C SER A 323 -3.39 11.69 10.31
N ASN A 324 -2.34 12.47 10.01
CA ASN A 324 -1.38 12.96 11.02
C ASN A 324 -2.05 13.85 12.07
N LEU A 325 -2.92 14.78 11.66
CA LEU A 325 -3.72 15.59 12.58
C LEU A 325 -4.64 14.73 13.45
N LYS A 326 -5.25 13.68 12.90
CA LYS A 326 -6.06 12.73 13.67
C LYS A 326 -5.24 12.02 14.75
N GLN A 327 -4.00 11.62 14.45
CA GLN A 327 -3.06 11.05 15.43
C GLN A 327 -2.70 12.05 16.55
N LEU A 328 -2.51 13.32 16.19
CA LEU A 328 -2.35 14.39 17.19
C LEU A 328 -3.61 14.55 18.04
N GLY A 329 -4.80 14.42 17.45
CA GLY A 329 -6.09 14.39 18.15
C GLY A 329 -6.14 13.32 19.23
N PHE A 330 -5.76 12.08 18.90
CA PHE A 330 -5.68 11.00 19.90
C PHE A 330 -4.69 11.33 21.01
N THR A 331 -3.54 11.92 20.67
CA THR A 331 -2.55 12.35 21.67
C THR A 331 -3.14 13.38 22.64
N MET A 332 -3.88 14.36 22.13
CA MET A 332 -4.56 15.36 22.95
C MET A 332 -5.63 14.74 23.83
N THR A 333 -6.46 13.83 23.30
CA THR A 333 -7.50 13.13 24.08
C THR A 333 -6.90 12.30 25.21
N MET A 334 -5.79 11.59 24.96
CA MET A 334 -5.09 10.84 26.01
C MET A 334 -4.56 11.79 27.10
N TYR A 335 -3.93 12.90 26.70
CA TYR A 335 -3.47 13.90 27.64
C TYR A 335 -4.62 14.46 28.50
N THR A 336 -5.72 14.90 27.89
CA THR A 336 -6.83 15.51 28.63
C THR A 336 -7.48 14.53 29.59
N SER A 337 -7.60 13.26 29.18
CA SER A 337 -8.15 12.18 30.02
C SER A 337 -7.32 11.98 31.29
N ASP A 338 -5.99 11.97 31.18
CA ASP A 338 -5.09 11.81 32.32
C ASP A 338 -4.94 13.10 33.16
N ASN A 339 -5.37 14.25 32.64
CA ASN A 339 -5.17 15.57 33.26
C ASN A 339 -6.51 16.25 33.65
N ARG A 340 -7.49 15.48 34.13
CA ARG A 340 -8.78 16.00 34.66
C ARG A 340 -9.54 16.86 33.65
N GLU A 341 -9.56 16.44 32.39
CA GLU A 341 -10.21 17.14 31.27
C GLU A 341 -9.67 18.55 31.02
N LEU A 342 -8.41 18.80 31.37
CA LEU A 342 -7.72 20.06 31.12
C LEU A 342 -6.89 19.97 29.84
N PHE A 343 -6.95 21.03 29.03
CA PHE A 343 -6.03 21.19 27.92
C PHE A 343 -4.58 21.33 28.41
N PRO A 344 -3.58 20.92 27.62
CA PRO A 344 -2.17 21.17 27.94
C PRO A 344 -1.93 22.64 28.29
N TYR A 345 -1.25 22.89 29.39
CA TYR A 345 -0.98 24.25 29.89
C TYR A 345 0.24 24.26 30.82
N SER A 346 1.21 25.15 30.55
CA SER A 346 2.43 25.27 31.35
C SER A 346 2.49 26.55 32.20
N GLY A 347 1.48 27.42 32.13
CA GLY A 347 1.54 28.75 32.74
C GLY A 347 2.34 29.78 31.94
N ARG A 348 2.91 29.40 30.78
CA ARG A 348 3.59 30.32 29.87
C ARG A 348 2.69 30.61 28.67
N GLY A 349 2.89 31.78 28.06
CA GLY A 349 2.12 32.22 26.89
C GLY A 349 2.83 31.95 25.56
N TRP A 350 2.37 32.66 24.53
CA TRP A 350 3.04 32.71 23.24
C TRP A 350 4.41 33.39 23.34
N PRO A 351 5.46 32.89 22.65
CA PRO A 351 5.49 31.70 21.79
C PRO A 351 5.95 30.42 22.52
N GLN A 352 6.27 30.50 23.82
CA GLN A 352 6.91 29.43 24.59
C GLN A 352 6.04 28.18 24.73
N MET A 353 4.76 28.39 25.08
CA MET A 353 3.85 27.27 25.30
C MET A 353 3.75 26.40 24.04
N PRO A 354 3.26 26.90 22.89
CA PRO A 354 2.94 26.02 21.77
C PRO A 354 4.16 25.43 21.06
N PHE A 355 5.34 26.08 21.11
CA PHE A 355 6.53 25.56 20.41
C PHE A 355 7.37 24.61 21.26
N VAL A 356 7.42 24.82 22.57
CA VAL A 356 8.33 24.07 23.45
C VAL A 356 7.55 23.25 24.46
N ASP A 357 6.65 23.89 25.22
CA ASP A 357 6.06 23.26 26.39
C ASP A 357 5.02 22.22 26.01
N LEU A 358 4.20 22.52 25.00
CA LEU A 358 3.21 21.58 24.51
C LEU A 358 3.87 20.27 24.08
N LEU A 359 4.90 20.34 23.25
CA LEU A 359 5.59 19.15 22.74
C LEU A 359 6.17 18.33 23.89
N LYS A 360 6.66 18.97 24.95
CA LYS A 360 7.14 18.29 26.17
C LYS A 360 6.00 17.64 26.96
N LEU A 361 4.87 18.34 27.13
CA LEU A 361 3.71 17.86 27.86
C LEU A 361 3.07 16.63 27.20
N ILE A 362 2.99 16.62 25.87
CA ILE A 362 2.40 15.51 25.12
C ILE A 362 3.39 14.38 24.82
N ASN A 363 4.70 14.60 24.95
CA ASN A 363 5.73 13.60 24.63
C ASN A 363 5.55 12.23 25.31
N PRO A 364 5.08 12.10 26.57
CA PRO A 364 4.80 10.81 27.19
C PRO A 364 3.75 9.97 26.46
N TYR A 365 2.85 10.62 25.70
CA TYR A 365 1.76 9.99 24.95
C TYR A 365 2.16 9.69 23.50
N LEU A 366 3.43 9.95 23.13
CA LEU A 366 3.98 9.69 21.81
C LEU A 366 4.79 8.39 21.83
N SER A 367 4.57 7.53 20.84
CA SER A 367 5.44 6.36 20.64
C SER A 367 6.82 6.79 20.13
N THR A 368 7.87 6.18 20.67
CA THR A 368 9.28 6.58 20.46
C THR A 368 9.77 6.49 19.01
N ASN A 369 9.10 5.71 18.15
CA ASN A 369 9.50 5.49 16.74
C ASN A 369 8.77 6.35 15.70
N ASN A 370 7.84 7.25 16.09
CA ASN A 370 6.93 7.86 15.10
C ASN A 370 6.77 9.38 15.19
N ARG A 371 7.82 10.15 15.51
CA ARG A 371 7.76 11.64 15.48
C ARG A 371 7.57 12.22 14.06
N SER A 372 7.67 11.39 13.04
CA SER A 372 7.46 11.74 11.63
C SER A 372 6.03 12.25 11.34
N PHE A 373 5.02 11.81 12.09
CA PHE A 373 3.64 12.30 11.89
C PHE A 373 3.45 13.75 12.37
N PHE A 374 4.41 14.38 13.05
CA PHE A 374 4.35 15.83 13.36
C PHE A 374 4.77 16.71 12.18
N LEU A 375 5.31 16.11 11.11
CA LEU A 375 5.64 16.83 9.88
C LEU A 375 4.56 16.59 8.83
N CYS A 376 4.10 17.68 8.24
CA CYS A 376 3.18 17.60 7.11
C CYS A 376 3.93 17.03 5.89
N PRO A 377 3.38 16.05 5.16
CA PRO A 377 4.00 15.51 3.94
C PRO A 377 4.23 16.54 2.82
N ALA A 378 3.56 17.69 2.90
CA ALA A 378 3.73 18.80 1.98
C ALA A 378 4.69 19.89 2.50
N ASP A 379 5.20 19.77 3.73
CA ASP A 379 6.23 20.65 4.27
C ASP A 379 7.52 20.51 3.44
N ARG A 380 8.08 21.66 3.06
CA ARG A 380 9.35 21.77 2.31
C ARG A 380 10.43 22.48 3.15
N GLY A 381 10.11 22.90 4.36
CA GLY A 381 11.03 23.47 5.33
C GLY A 381 11.50 22.45 6.37
N ARG A 382 11.94 22.95 7.52
CA ARG A 382 12.34 22.14 8.70
C ARG A 382 11.19 21.93 9.69
N GLY A 383 9.95 22.15 9.28
CA GLY A 383 8.79 22.25 10.17
C GLY A 383 8.53 23.69 10.62
N PHE A 384 7.25 24.02 10.78
CA PHE A 384 6.77 25.35 11.13
C PHE A 384 7.46 25.92 12.37
N ASN A 385 7.51 25.16 13.47
CA ASN A 385 8.10 25.63 14.73
C ASN A 385 9.58 26.01 14.58
N VAL A 386 10.36 25.24 13.81
CA VAL A 386 11.78 25.49 13.56
C VAL A 386 11.96 26.72 12.67
N GLU A 387 11.25 26.79 11.54
CA GLU A 387 11.37 27.92 10.62
C GLU A 387 10.90 29.23 11.26
N TRP A 388 9.87 29.18 12.12
CA TRP A 388 9.39 30.35 12.84
C TRP A 388 10.44 30.87 13.83
N VAL A 389 11.04 29.99 14.64
CA VAL A 389 12.06 30.39 15.63
C VAL A 389 13.29 30.98 14.95
N LEU A 390 13.74 30.39 13.84
CA LEU A 390 14.89 30.89 13.09
C LEU A 390 14.68 32.30 12.53
N ARG A 391 13.44 32.70 12.26
CA ARG A 391 13.10 34.04 11.76
C ARG A 391 12.75 35.03 12.85
N ASN A 392 12.37 34.55 14.02
CA ASN A 392 11.99 35.36 15.17
C ASN A 392 12.98 35.19 16.32
N SER A 393 14.27 35.35 16.01
CA SER A 393 15.39 35.10 16.93
C SER A 393 15.41 36.01 18.16
N GLY A 394 14.61 37.08 18.20
CA GLY A 394 14.43 37.97 19.36
C GLY A 394 13.41 37.50 20.42
N THR A 395 12.81 36.32 20.25
CA THR A 395 11.69 35.84 21.10
C THR A 395 12.10 35.03 22.33
N GLY A 396 13.40 34.82 22.53
CA GLY A 396 13.95 34.06 23.67
C GLY A 396 13.89 32.54 23.53
N ILE A 397 13.35 32.02 22.42
CA ILE A 397 13.37 30.58 22.09
C ILE A 397 14.57 30.28 21.19
N THR A 398 15.32 29.24 21.51
CA THR A 398 16.39 28.72 20.65
C THR A 398 15.97 27.40 20.00
N THR A 399 16.52 27.07 18.84
CA THR A 399 16.22 25.80 18.14
C THR A 399 16.54 24.56 18.98
N ASN A 400 17.52 24.64 19.89
CA ASN A 400 17.87 23.55 20.80
C ASN A 400 16.81 23.27 21.87
N GLN A 401 15.87 24.20 22.10
CA GLN A 401 14.76 24.00 23.03
C GLN A 401 13.57 23.28 22.39
N LEU A 402 13.53 23.20 21.06
CA LEU A 402 12.48 22.51 20.32
C LEU A 402 12.71 21.00 20.40
N LEU A 403 11.72 20.26 20.90
CA LEU A 403 11.85 18.81 21.11
C LEU A 403 11.99 18.04 19.78
N PHE A 404 11.24 18.47 18.76
CA PHE A 404 11.34 18.00 17.38
C PHE A 404 10.64 18.98 16.42
N PRO A 405 10.95 18.92 15.11
CA PRO A 405 10.20 19.59 14.06
C PRO A 405 8.71 19.29 14.08
N SER A 406 7.88 20.33 13.97
CA SER A 406 6.43 20.20 13.85
C SER A 406 5.87 21.18 12.82
N SER A 407 5.10 20.68 11.87
CA SER A 407 4.27 21.46 10.94
C SER A 407 2.88 21.76 11.53
N TYR A 408 2.50 21.04 12.59
CA TYR A 408 1.23 21.20 13.28
C TYR A 408 1.42 22.08 14.49
N TYR A 409 0.62 23.13 14.53
CA TYR A 409 0.72 24.15 15.54
C TYR A 409 -0.43 23.98 16.52
N TYR A 410 -0.29 24.33 17.79
CA TYR A 410 -1.43 24.34 18.70
C TYR A 410 -1.75 25.78 19.03
N TYR A 411 -3.00 26.17 18.83
CA TYR A 411 -3.37 27.57 18.92
C TYR A 411 -3.07 28.15 20.30
N PHE A 412 -2.42 29.31 20.33
CA PHE A 412 -1.96 29.87 21.60
C PHE A 412 -3.12 30.37 22.47
N GLN A 413 -4.28 30.61 21.87
CA GLN A 413 -5.46 31.16 22.51
C GLN A 413 -6.16 30.17 23.44
N PHE A 414 -5.85 28.88 23.34
CA PHE A 414 -6.22 27.88 24.36
C PHE A 414 -5.57 28.14 25.73
N TYR A 415 -4.56 29.01 25.78
CA TYR A 415 -3.85 29.37 27.00
C TYR A 415 -4.30 30.71 27.56
N TYR A 416 -5.26 31.41 26.93
CA TYR A 416 -5.75 32.72 27.34
C TYR A 416 -7.25 32.71 27.68
N ASP A 417 -7.74 33.77 28.32
CA ASP A 417 -9.17 34.03 28.48
C ASP A 417 -9.86 34.39 27.15
N ASP A 418 -11.20 34.43 27.14
CA ASP A 418 -11.98 34.72 25.91
C ASP A 418 -11.76 36.13 25.37
N ALA A 419 -11.20 37.03 26.18
CA ALA A 419 -10.83 38.38 25.79
C ALA A 419 -9.37 38.48 25.31
N GLY A 420 -8.59 37.40 25.40
CA GLY A 420 -7.17 37.35 25.05
C GLY A 420 -6.25 38.11 26.01
N ASN A 421 -6.73 38.53 27.18
CA ASN A 421 -6.04 39.48 28.05
C ASN A 421 -5.11 38.83 29.08
N ALA A 422 -5.49 37.66 29.59
CA ALA A 422 -4.73 36.96 30.62
C ALA A 422 -4.59 35.47 30.33
N LEU A 423 -3.48 34.87 30.77
CA LEU A 423 -3.30 33.44 30.69
C LEU A 423 -4.33 32.72 31.59
N LYS A 424 -5.00 31.71 31.04
CA LYS A 424 -6.06 30.98 31.72
C LYS A 424 -5.97 29.50 31.37
N LEU A 425 -6.02 28.66 32.40
CA LEU A 425 -6.17 27.22 32.27
C LEU A 425 -7.62 26.88 31.87
N ARG A 426 -7.81 26.00 30.88
CA ARG A 426 -9.12 25.73 30.25
C ARG A 426 -9.46 24.23 30.28
N ARG A 427 -10.75 23.92 30.46
CA ARG A 427 -11.30 22.57 30.40
C ARG A 427 -11.93 22.28 29.03
N VAL A 428 -11.92 21.01 28.63
CA VAL A 428 -12.56 20.54 27.40
C VAL A 428 -14.06 20.87 27.39
N GLN A 429 -14.73 20.76 28.55
CA GLN A 429 -16.16 21.02 28.71
C GLN A 429 -16.56 22.49 28.52
N GLU A 430 -15.60 23.43 28.59
CA GLU A 430 -15.88 24.84 28.31
C GLU A 430 -16.10 25.10 26.81
N VAL A 431 -15.77 24.14 25.93
CA VAL A 431 -15.89 24.26 24.47
C VAL A 431 -17.32 23.96 24.02
N ARG A 432 -18.03 24.96 23.47
CA ARG A 432 -19.44 24.81 23.08
C ARG A 432 -19.64 24.08 21.75
N PHE A 433 -18.72 24.27 20.80
CA PHE A 433 -18.83 23.72 19.45
C PHE A 433 -17.60 22.86 19.09
N PRO A 434 -17.37 21.73 19.79
CA PRO A 434 -16.12 20.98 19.67
C PRO A 434 -15.84 20.43 18.26
N THR A 435 -16.89 20.20 17.46
CA THR A 435 -16.81 19.79 16.04
C THR A 435 -16.54 20.96 15.07
N LYS A 436 -16.59 22.21 15.54
CA LYS A 436 -16.37 23.41 14.72
C LYS A 436 -15.31 24.34 15.30
N LYS A 437 -14.66 23.91 16.39
CA LYS A 437 -13.61 24.62 17.10
C LYS A 437 -12.27 23.95 16.83
N ALA A 438 -11.40 24.61 16.08
CA ALA A 438 -10.10 24.08 15.68
C ALA A 438 -9.09 24.22 16.83
N ILE A 439 -8.30 23.17 17.06
CA ILE A 439 -7.24 23.12 18.08
C ILE A 439 -5.85 23.17 17.48
N SER A 440 -5.66 22.59 16.29
CA SER A 440 -4.38 22.55 15.63
C SER A 440 -4.51 22.68 14.12
N PRO A 441 -3.92 23.72 13.49
CA PRO A 441 -3.85 23.83 12.04
C PRO A 441 -2.55 23.22 11.51
N CYS A 442 -2.58 22.87 10.22
CA CYS A 442 -1.39 22.58 9.45
C CYS A 442 -0.79 23.86 8.86
N PHE A 443 0.42 24.22 9.29
CA PHE A 443 1.23 25.30 8.74
C PHE A 443 2.49 24.75 8.07
N ALA A 444 2.32 23.81 7.14
CA ALA A 444 3.46 23.25 6.42
C ALA A 444 4.31 24.37 5.80
N SER A 445 5.59 24.40 6.17
CA SER A 445 6.49 25.51 5.87
C SER A 445 7.27 25.28 4.57
N THR A 446 7.92 26.35 4.08
CA THR A 446 9.04 26.24 3.15
C THR A 446 10.26 26.93 3.76
N ARG A 447 11.46 26.69 3.21
CA ARG A 447 12.67 27.38 3.70
C ARG A 447 12.62 28.89 3.53
N GLU A 448 11.82 29.38 2.58
CA GLU A 448 11.69 30.80 2.22
C GLU A 448 10.47 31.45 2.89
N PHE A 449 9.52 30.65 3.38
CA PHE A 449 8.24 31.16 3.85
C PHE A 449 7.64 30.29 4.98
N VAL A 450 7.18 30.92 6.06
CA VAL A 450 6.73 30.20 7.27
C VAL A 450 5.21 30.19 7.41
N TYR A 451 4.54 31.31 7.07
CA TYR A 451 3.09 31.45 7.12
C TYR A 451 2.64 32.80 6.53
N ASP A 452 1.54 32.80 5.76
CA ASP A 452 0.84 33.96 5.21
C ASP A 452 -0.62 33.81 5.64
N VAL A 453 -1.19 34.80 6.31
CA VAL A 453 -2.61 34.75 6.69
C VAL A 453 -3.53 35.36 5.64
N THR A 454 -2.97 35.82 4.52
CA THR A 454 -3.72 36.60 3.54
C THR A 454 -4.56 35.71 2.61
N LEU A 455 -5.68 36.26 2.14
CA LEU A 455 -6.50 35.67 1.08
C LEU A 455 -5.62 35.35 -0.14
N ASP A 456 -5.70 34.11 -0.61
CA ASP A 456 -5.11 33.64 -1.88
C ASP A 456 -3.58 33.45 -1.90
N THR A 457 -2.91 33.47 -0.75
CA THR A 457 -1.49 33.09 -0.65
C THR A 457 -1.31 31.61 -0.24
N PRO A 458 -0.31 30.87 -0.80
CA PRO A 458 -0.18 29.41 -0.64
C PRO A 458 0.37 28.94 0.72
N SER A 459 -0.01 29.61 1.81
CA SER A 459 0.57 29.44 3.14
C SER A 459 0.09 28.25 3.96
N GLY A 460 -0.98 27.60 3.52
CA GLY A 460 -1.40 26.30 4.04
C GLY A 460 -0.72 25.22 3.21
N GLY A 461 -0.19 24.18 3.86
CA GLY A 461 0.55 23.07 3.20
C GLY A 461 -0.15 22.35 2.05
N HIS A 462 -1.38 22.72 1.69
CA HIS A 462 -2.17 22.13 0.62
C HIS A 462 -2.75 23.17 -0.36
N GLY A 463 -2.17 24.38 -0.42
CA GLY A 463 -2.44 25.39 -1.44
C GLY A 463 -3.46 26.47 -1.04
N THR A 464 -3.92 27.25 -2.02
CA THR A 464 -4.73 28.47 -1.81
C THR A 464 -6.21 28.23 -1.50
N LYS A 465 -6.66 26.97 -1.44
CA LYS A 465 -8.08 26.64 -1.27
C LYS A 465 -8.52 26.45 0.17
N GLY A 466 -7.59 26.19 1.09
CA GLY A 466 -7.91 25.88 2.47
C GLY A 466 -6.73 25.28 3.23
N MET A 467 -7.02 24.78 4.43
CA MET A 467 -6.03 24.14 5.31
C MET A 467 -6.62 22.95 6.06
N SER A 468 -5.74 22.03 6.44
CA SER A 468 -6.11 20.91 7.29
C SER A 468 -6.15 21.37 8.75
N LEU A 469 -7.24 21.06 9.44
CA LEU A 469 -7.50 21.43 10.82
C LEU A 469 -7.83 20.18 11.63
N LEU A 470 -7.30 20.11 12.85
CA LEU A 470 -7.77 19.25 13.92
C LEU A 470 -8.75 20.05 14.79
N PHE A 471 -9.86 19.42 15.18
CA PHE A 471 -10.90 19.98 16.01
C PHE A 471 -10.87 19.41 17.43
N VAL A 472 -11.54 20.09 18.36
CA VAL A 472 -11.50 19.77 19.79
C VAL A 472 -12.07 18.39 20.11
N ASP A 473 -13.08 17.93 19.39
CA ASP A 473 -13.60 16.55 19.50
C ASP A 473 -12.65 15.48 18.94
N GLY A 474 -11.49 15.89 18.43
CA GLY A 474 -10.46 15.03 17.88
C GLY A 474 -10.68 14.59 16.43
N HIS A 475 -11.71 15.06 15.72
CA HIS A 475 -11.77 14.84 14.26
C HIS A 475 -10.89 15.86 13.51
N SER A 476 -10.47 15.50 12.31
CA SER A 476 -9.65 16.37 11.46
C SER A 476 -10.21 16.40 10.05
N GLN A 477 -10.18 17.57 9.42
CA GLN A 477 -10.67 17.75 8.05
C GLN A 477 -9.93 18.86 7.33
N PHE A 478 -10.07 18.88 6.00
CA PHE A 478 -9.66 20.02 5.19
C PHE A 478 -10.78 21.06 5.16
N ALA A 479 -10.56 22.21 5.79
CA ALA A 479 -11.48 23.33 5.77
C ALA A 479 -11.12 24.28 4.63
N ARG A 480 -12.11 24.60 3.79
CA ARG A 480 -11.90 25.64 2.77
C ARG A 480 -11.87 27.00 3.46
N TYR A 481 -11.01 27.87 2.97
CA TYR A 481 -10.85 29.21 3.52
C TYR A 481 -12.17 30.00 3.58
N GLN A 482 -13.00 29.90 2.55
CA GLN A 482 -14.32 30.53 2.51
C GLN A 482 -15.32 30.02 3.55
N ASP A 483 -15.08 28.84 4.15
CA ASP A 483 -15.94 28.25 5.17
C ASP A 483 -15.47 28.65 6.59
N LEU A 484 -14.31 29.30 6.73
CA LEU A 484 -13.79 29.84 7.99
C LEU A 484 -14.39 31.23 8.27
N ASN A 485 -14.68 31.49 9.54
CA ASN A 485 -15.04 32.84 9.98
C ASN A 485 -13.89 33.82 9.71
N ASN A 486 -14.17 35.11 9.53
CA ASN A 486 -13.11 36.14 9.40
C ASN A 486 -12.86 36.80 10.76
N THR A 487 -11.60 37.11 11.07
CA THR A 487 -11.12 37.53 12.39
C THR A 487 -11.08 39.04 12.56
N PHE A 488 -10.32 39.71 11.69
CA PHE A 488 -10.10 41.14 11.68
C PHE A 488 -9.47 41.54 10.34
N GLY A 489 -9.63 42.81 9.97
CA GLY A 489 -9.03 43.38 8.77
C GLY A 489 -7.76 44.15 9.10
N SER A 490 -6.68 43.91 8.35
CA SER A 490 -5.52 44.80 8.30
C SER A 490 -5.51 45.47 6.92
N GLY A 491 -6.00 46.71 6.82
CA GLY A 491 -6.23 47.36 5.53
C GLY A 491 -7.27 46.62 4.68
N SER A 492 -6.93 46.26 3.44
CA SER A 492 -7.81 45.49 2.53
C SER A 492 -7.78 43.96 2.77
N GLN A 493 -6.92 43.48 3.67
CA GLN A 493 -6.70 42.06 3.90
C GLN A 493 -7.61 41.54 5.01
N LYS A 494 -8.34 40.45 4.75
CA LYS A 494 -9.07 39.69 5.76
C LYS A 494 -8.24 38.48 6.19
N ILE A 495 -8.08 38.33 7.50
CA ILE A 495 -7.45 37.16 8.11
C ILE A 495 -8.56 36.20 8.56
N TYR A 496 -8.34 34.89 8.40
CA TYR A 496 -9.29 33.85 8.83
C TYR A 496 -9.23 33.64 10.34
N ASN A 497 -10.40 33.48 10.96
CA ASN A 497 -10.62 33.29 12.39
C ASN A 497 -10.19 31.87 12.75
N LEU A 498 -8.88 31.79 12.86
CA LEU A 498 -8.09 30.67 13.27
C LEU A 498 -7.69 30.82 14.75
N ASP A 499 -8.02 31.94 15.37
CA ASP A 499 -7.54 32.39 16.67
C ASP A 499 -8.65 32.60 17.72
N TRP A 500 -9.88 32.18 17.41
CA TRP A 500 -11.00 32.17 18.36
C TRP A 500 -11.53 33.52 18.81
N THR A 501 -11.14 34.61 18.16
CA THR A 501 -11.57 35.98 18.52
C THR A 501 -13.07 36.21 18.37
N THR A 502 -13.78 35.44 17.54
CA THR A 502 -15.25 35.46 17.48
C THR A 502 -15.85 34.51 18.53
N GLY A 503 -16.10 35.02 19.75
CA GLY A 503 -16.85 34.31 20.79
C GLY A 503 -16.05 33.33 21.66
N GLY A 504 -14.72 33.32 21.59
CA GLY A 504 -13.86 32.51 22.46
C GLY A 504 -14.17 31.01 22.39
N LEU A 505 -14.21 30.31 23.53
CA LEU A 505 -14.60 28.89 23.60
C LEU A 505 -16.08 28.64 23.29
N SER A 506 -16.91 29.68 23.40
CA SER A 506 -18.33 29.61 23.11
C SER A 506 -18.66 29.79 21.62
N GLY A 507 -17.69 30.21 20.79
CA GLY A 507 -17.83 30.41 19.35
C GLY A 507 -17.31 29.26 18.50
N ALA A 508 -17.65 29.27 17.21
CA ALA A 508 -17.17 28.32 16.21
C ALA A 508 -16.17 28.99 15.26
N ASP A 509 -15.21 28.24 14.76
CA ASP A 509 -14.23 28.73 13.76
C ASP A 509 -14.73 28.51 12.33
N LEU A 510 -15.66 27.57 12.14
CA LEU A 510 -16.38 27.35 10.88
C LEU A 510 -17.72 28.11 10.85
N ALA A 511 -17.96 28.80 9.74
CA ALA A 511 -19.18 29.58 9.49
C ALA A 511 -20.41 28.72 9.14
N ARG A 512 -20.20 27.46 8.70
CA ARG A 512 -21.25 26.52 8.29
C ARG A 512 -21.27 25.27 9.16
#